data_AF-A0A7Y2DGT9-F1
#
_entry.id   AF-A0A7Y2DGT9-F1
#
_cell.length_a   1.000
_cell.length_b   1.000
_cell.length_c   1.000
_cell.angle_alpha   90.00
_cell.angle_beta   90.00
_cell.angle_gamma   90.00
#
_symmetry.space_group_name_H-M   'P 1'
#
loop_
_entity.id
_entity.type
_entity.pdbx_description
1 polymer ?
#
loop_
_entity_poly.entity_id
_entity_poly.type
_entity_poly.pdbx_seq_one_letter_code
_entity_poly.pdbx_strand_id
1 'polypeptide(L)'
;MKNSSNISANEILRPLKLSILFSILGEAVIFVVWGVLLYPEGNLLHKFLWTIVFCGFGMGAAIGSIIALFVMGKWKGVYAVIFCAELSGIVLGLLCNYLCFYLDMHFDYFGGKETPLLFVINGTVIATLGGALVGWLCFTEKGKRILNKLNM
;
A
#
# COMPACT_ATOMS: atom_id res chain seq x y z
N MET A 1 -12.21 -17.04 -27.82
CA MET A 1 -10.96 -16.61 -27.15
C MET A 1 -10.65 -15.20 -27.61
N LYS A 2 -10.89 -14.19 -26.75
CA LYS A 2 -10.82 -12.77 -27.14
C LYS A 2 -9.37 -12.31 -27.05
N ASN A 3 -8.82 -12.03 -28.23
CA ASN A 3 -7.56 -11.38 -28.58
C ASN A 3 -6.80 -10.72 -27.40
N SER A 4 -5.58 -11.19 -27.16
CA SER A 4 -4.56 -10.58 -26.27
C SER A 4 -4.02 -9.28 -26.88
N SER A 5 -4.93 -8.34 -27.16
CA SER A 5 -4.63 -7.02 -27.71
C SER A 5 -3.84 -6.21 -26.70
N ASN A 6 -2.55 -5.98 -26.99
CA ASN A 6 -1.67 -4.91 -26.49
C ASN A 6 -2.18 -4.20 -25.23
N ILE A 7 -1.94 -4.80 -24.06
CA ILE A 7 -2.00 -4.04 -22.80
C ILE A 7 -0.91 -2.97 -22.91
N SER A 8 -1.32 -1.71 -23.03
CA SER A 8 -0.37 -0.60 -23.12
C SER A 8 0.50 -0.58 -21.88
N ALA A 9 1.81 -0.28 -22.01
CA ALA A 9 2.72 -0.21 -20.87
C ALA A 9 2.17 0.70 -19.74
N ASN A 10 1.42 1.74 -20.09
CA ASN A 10 0.73 2.60 -19.13
C ASN A 10 -0.33 1.88 -18.31
N GLU A 11 -1.08 0.93 -18.88
CA GLU A 11 -2.05 0.13 -18.11
C GLU A 11 -1.38 -0.77 -17.07
N ILE A 12 -0.16 -1.23 -17.36
CA ILE A 12 0.66 -2.02 -16.44
C ILE A 12 1.27 -1.16 -15.34
N LEU A 13 1.75 0.02 -15.71
CA LEU A 13 2.38 0.97 -14.79
C LEU A 13 1.38 1.67 -13.86
N ARG A 14 0.10 1.74 -14.22
CA ARG A 14 -0.97 2.36 -13.41
C ARG A 14 -1.11 1.78 -12.00
N PRO A 15 -1.39 0.48 -11.83
CA PRO A 15 -1.52 -0.12 -10.50
C PRO A 15 -0.21 0.02 -9.70
N LEU A 16 0.95 -0.04 -10.37
CA LEU A 16 2.24 0.18 -9.72
C LEU A 16 2.37 1.60 -9.16
N LYS A 17 2.16 2.63 -9.99
CA LYS A 17 2.27 4.04 -9.59
C LYS A 17 1.27 4.39 -8.48
N LEU A 18 0.03 3.93 -8.61
CA LEU A 18 -1.00 4.17 -7.60
C LEU A 18 -0.67 3.49 -6.28
N SER A 19 -0.23 2.23 -6.31
CA SER A 19 0.12 1.50 -5.09
C SER A 19 1.30 2.15 -4.37
N ILE A 20 2.32 2.59 -5.11
CA ILE A 20 3.46 3.35 -4.54
C ILE A 20 2.97 4.67 -3.94
N LEU A 21 2.15 5.43 -4.66
CA LEU A 21 1.64 6.71 -4.18
C LEU A 21 0.81 6.58 -2.90
N PHE A 22 -0.16 5.66 -2.88
CA PHE A 22 -1.00 5.43 -1.70
C PHE A 22 -0.21 4.86 -0.53
N SER A 23 0.76 3.97 -0.79
CA SER A 23 1.63 3.40 0.24
C SER A 23 2.52 4.48 0.87
N ILE A 24 3.18 5.32 0.06
CA ILE A 24 3.97 6.45 0.57
C ILE A 24 3.11 7.43 1.36
N LEU A 25 1.91 7.76 0.87
CA LEU A 25 1.00 8.66 1.59
C LEU A 25 0.53 8.07 2.93
N GLY A 26 0.17 6.79 2.95
CA GLY A 26 -0.23 6.09 4.18
C GLY A 26 0.89 6.08 5.21
N GLU A 27 2.11 5.70 4.78
CA GLU A 27 3.29 5.68 5.63
C GLU A 27 3.74 7.08 6.06
N ALA A 28 3.56 8.10 5.22
CA ALA A 28 3.86 9.49 5.61
C ALA A 28 2.92 9.97 6.73
N VAL A 29 1.64 9.60 6.68
CA VAL A 29 0.70 9.90 7.77
C VAL A 29 1.10 9.17 9.04
N ILE A 30 1.47 7.88 8.94
CA ILE A 30 1.95 7.10 10.09
C ILE A 30 3.23 7.73 10.66
N PHE A 31 4.18 8.12 9.81
CA PHE A 31 5.42 8.78 10.21
C PHE A 31 5.16 10.11 10.95
N VAL A 32 4.26 10.96 10.44
CA VAL A 32 3.93 12.24 11.09
C VAL A 32 3.19 12.03 12.40
N VAL A 33 2.17 11.17 12.41
CA VAL A 33 1.36 10.95 13.61
C VAL A 33 2.15 10.20 14.68
N TRP A 34 2.73 9.06 14.33
CA TRP A 34 3.40 8.20 15.30
C TRP A 34 4.86 8.59 15.53
N GLY A 35 5.60 8.93 14.47
CA GLY A 35 7.03 9.21 14.55
C GLY A 35 7.39 10.64 14.94
N VAL A 36 6.49 11.62 14.76
CA VAL A 36 6.75 13.04 15.10
C VAL A 36 5.88 13.52 16.26
N LEU A 37 4.58 13.18 16.29
CA LEU A 37 3.67 13.69 17.34
C LEU A 37 3.64 12.84 18.60
N LEU A 38 3.58 11.50 18.48
CA LEU A 38 3.50 10.60 19.65
C LEU A 38 4.87 10.23 20.22
N TYR A 39 5.82 9.83 19.37
CA TYR A 39 7.15 9.37 19.80
C TYR A 39 8.26 10.16 19.09
N PRO A 40 8.54 11.40 19.51
CA PRO A 40 9.61 12.20 18.90
C PRO A 40 11.02 11.69 19.21
N GLU A 41 11.16 10.75 20.16
CA GLU A 41 12.47 10.25 20.59
C GLU A 41 13.15 9.36 19.54
N GLY A 42 14.47 9.49 19.38
CA GLY A 42 15.26 8.76 18.39
C GLY A 42 15.64 9.58 17.15
N ASN A 43 16.33 8.94 16.20
CA ASN A 43 16.87 9.63 15.02
C ASN A 43 15.82 9.71 13.91
N LEU A 44 15.25 10.91 13.69
CA LEU A 44 14.21 11.17 12.67
C LEU A 44 14.59 10.68 11.27
N LEU A 45 15.88 10.76 10.91
CA LEU A 45 16.35 10.37 9.58
C LEU A 45 16.23 8.85 9.36
N HIS A 46 16.52 8.04 10.39
CA HIS A 46 16.30 6.59 10.32
C HIS A 46 14.81 6.24 10.26
N LYS A 47 13.98 6.93 11.05
CA LYS A 47 12.52 6.74 11.00
C LYS A 47 11.95 7.05 9.62
N PHE A 48 12.41 8.14 8.99
CA PHE A 48 11.98 8.54 7.64
C PHE A 48 12.42 7.54 6.58
N LEU A 49 13.71 7.16 6.57
CA LEU A 49 14.23 6.15 5.64
C LEU A 49 13.46 4.84 5.78
N TRP A 50 13.20 4.42 7.02
CA TRP A 50 12.45 3.21 7.32
C TRP A 50 11.02 3.26 6.79
N THR A 51 10.23 4.23 7.26
CA THR A 51 8.79 4.32 6.97
C THR A 51 8.50 4.70 5.53
N ILE A 52 9.19 5.69 4.96
CA ILE A 52 8.85 6.20 3.64
C ILE A 52 9.59 5.45 2.52
N VAL A 53 10.88 5.17 2.70
CA VAL A 53 11.70 4.55 1.64
C VAL A 53 11.57 3.02 1.66
N PHE A 54 11.87 2.37 2.78
CA PHE A 54 11.79 0.90 2.81
C PHE A 54 10.34 0.41 2.83
N CYS A 55 9.54 0.95 3.75
CA CYS A 55 8.14 0.58 3.91
C CYS A 55 7.25 1.16 2.79
N GLY A 56 7.15 2.48 2.69
CA GLY A 56 6.25 3.14 1.75
C GLY A 56 6.52 2.78 0.29
N PHE A 57 7.75 3.01 -0.17
CA PHE A 57 8.12 2.71 -1.56
C PHE A 57 8.25 1.20 -1.80
N GLY A 58 8.92 0.45 -0.92
CA GLY A 58 9.15 -0.98 -1.10
C GLY A 58 7.85 -1.80 -1.13
N MET A 59 6.96 -1.60 -0.15
CA MET A 59 5.70 -2.34 -0.09
C MET A 59 4.73 -1.92 -1.19
N GLY A 60 4.65 -0.63 -1.48
CA GLY A 60 3.82 -0.09 -2.56
C GLY A 60 4.25 -0.61 -3.93
N ALA A 61 5.56 -0.71 -4.17
CA ALA A 61 6.10 -1.29 -5.40
C ALA A 61 5.86 -2.80 -5.50
N ALA A 62 6.03 -3.54 -4.40
CA ALA A 62 5.79 -4.98 -4.35
C ALA A 62 4.32 -5.30 -4.67
N ILE A 63 3.38 -4.67 -3.98
CA ILE A 63 1.94 -4.93 -4.19
C ILE A 63 1.47 -4.41 -5.53
N GLY A 64 1.93 -3.23 -5.94
CA GLY A 64 1.64 -2.71 -7.27
C GLY A 64 2.10 -3.66 -8.38
N SER A 65 3.27 -4.29 -8.21
CA SER A 65 3.79 -5.30 -9.14
C SER A 65 2.98 -6.59 -9.11
N ILE A 66 2.59 -7.07 -7.92
CA ILE A 66 1.75 -8.26 -7.78
C ILE A 66 0.38 -8.03 -8.44
N ILE A 67 -0.25 -6.88 -8.19
CA ILE A 67 -1.53 -6.51 -8.81
C ILE A 67 -1.37 -6.44 -10.34
N ALA A 68 -0.29 -5.83 -10.83
CA ALA A 68 -0.02 -5.74 -12.26
C ALA A 68 0.17 -7.15 -12.89
N LEU A 69 0.89 -8.06 -12.25
CA LEU A 69 1.20 -9.37 -12.82
C LEU A 69 0.07 -10.40 -12.67
N PHE A 70 -0.64 -10.40 -11.53
CA PHE A 70 -1.61 -11.44 -11.20
C PHE A 70 -3.06 -11.05 -11.51
N VAL A 71 -3.41 -9.77 -11.40
CA VAL A 71 -4.81 -9.32 -11.51
C VAL A 71 -5.13 -8.83 -12.92
N MET A 72 -4.20 -8.12 -13.57
CA MET A 72 -4.41 -7.69 -14.94
C MET A 72 -4.52 -8.88 -15.90
N GLY A 73 -5.53 -8.81 -16.77
CA GLY A 73 -5.80 -9.84 -17.77
C GLY A 73 -6.57 -11.06 -17.26
N LYS A 74 -6.52 -11.37 -15.95
CA LYS A 74 -7.21 -12.53 -15.35
C LYS A 74 -8.56 -12.18 -14.71
N TRP A 75 -8.65 -11.04 -14.04
CA TRP A 75 -9.83 -10.67 -13.26
C TRP A 75 -10.36 -9.29 -13.67
N LYS A 76 -11.69 -9.11 -13.70
CA LYS A 76 -12.35 -7.85 -14.09
C LYS A 76 -13.45 -7.47 -13.11
N GLY A 77 -13.67 -6.16 -12.97
CA GLY A 77 -14.75 -5.61 -12.16
C GLY A 77 -14.55 -5.82 -10.66
N VAL A 78 -15.65 -6.03 -9.92
CA VAL A 78 -15.67 -6.05 -8.45
C VAL A 78 -14.80 -7.17 -7.86
N TYR A 79 -14.69 -8.32 -8.53
CA TYR A 79 -13.84 -9.42 -8.07
C TYR A 79 -12.34 -9.04 -8.04
N ALA A 80 -11.88 -8.25 -9.00
CA ALA A 80 -10.50 -7.75 -9.00
C ALA A 80 -10.25 -6.76 -7.85
N VAL A 81 -11.27 -5.97 -7.47
CA VAL A 81 -11.20 -5.04 -6.34
C VAL A 81 -11.07 -5.80 -5.02
N ILE A 82 -11.92 -6.81 -4.80
CA ILE A 82 -11.88 -7.66 -3.60
C ILE A 82 -10.53 -8.35 -3.49
N PHE A 83 -10.03 -8.92 -4.59
CA PHE A 83 -8.73 -9.59 -4.57
C PHE A 83 -7.57 -8.63 -4.28
N CYS A 84 -7.61 -7.39 -4.77
CA CYS A 84 -6.61 -6.36 -4.43
C CYS A 84 -6.69 -5.95 -2.95
N ALA A 85 -7.90 -5.86 -2.39
CA ALA A 85 -8.12 -5.54 -0.99
C ALA A 85 -7.62 -6.67 -0.07
N GLU A 86 -7.88 -7.93 -0.42
CA GLU A 86 -7.39 -9.11 0.30
C GLU A 86 -5.87 -9.22 0.21
N LEU A 87 -5.28 -9.11 -0.99
CA LEU A 87 -3.82 -9.13 -1.16
C LEU A 87 -3.15 -8.04 -0.32
N SER A 88 -3.69 -6.81 -0.35
CA SER A 88 -3.13 -5.71 0.41
C SER A 88 -3.33 -5.91 1.91
N GLY A 89 -4.51 -6.35 2.35
CA GLY A 89 -4.77 -6.63 3.76
C GLY A 89 -3.87 -7.74 4.34
N ILE A 90 -3.62 -8.81 3.59
CA ILE A 90 -2.77 -9.92 4.03
C ILE A 90 -1.29 -9.52 3.97
N VAL A 91 -0.85 -8.92 2.86
CA VAL A 91 0.58 -8.63 2.66
C VAL A 91 1.00 -7.38 3.45
N LEU A 92 0.39 -6.22 3.22
CA LEU A 92 0.71 -5.00 3.99
C LEU A 92 0.20 -5.11 5.42
N GLY A 93 -1.07 -5.48 5.57
CA GLY A 93 -1.77 -5.38 6.86
C GLY A 93 -1.31 -6.40 7.90
N LEU A 94 -1.03 -7.65 7.50
CA LEU A 94 -0.56 -8.69 8.40
C LEU A 94 0.97 -8.87 8.33
N LEU A 95 1.53 -9.23 7.18
CA LEU A 95 2.95 -9.58 7.09
C LEU A 95 3.87 -8.39 7.34
N CYS A 96 3.67 -7.30 6.60
CA CYS A 96 4.55 -6.15 6.72
C CYS A 96 4.35 -5.39 8.03
N ASN A 97 3.12 -5.29 8.52
CA ASN A 97 2.83 -4.69 9.81
C ASN A 97 3.45 -5.48 10.96
N TYR A 98 3.38 -6.82 10.93
CA TYR A 98 4.03 -7.66 11.92
C TYR A 98 5.57 -7.55 11.87
N LEU A 99 6.14 -7.42 10.66
CA LEU A 99 7.56 -7.16 10.50
C LEU A 99 7.95 -5.79 11.08
N CYS A 100 7.15 -4.75 10.82
CA CYS A 100 7.36 -3.41 11.37
C CYS A 100 7.24 -3.43 12.90
N PHE A 101 6.28 -4.16 13.45
CA PHE A 101 6.12 -4.34 14.88
C PHE A 101 7.36 -5.00 15.52
N TYR A 102 7.86 -6.09 14.94
CA TYR A 102 9.03 -6.79 15.47
C TYR A 102 10.30 -5.93 15.42
N LEU A 103 10.47 -5.15 14.34
CA LEU A 103 11.58 -4.21 14.20
C LEU A 103 11.46 -3.04 15.16
N ASP A 104 10.23 -2.54 15.39
CA ASP A 104 9.99 -1.49 16.36
C ASP A 104 10.28 -1.95 17.79
N MET A 105 10.03 -3.22 18.13
CA MET A 105 10.45 -3.77 19.42
C MET A 105 11.97 -3.75 19.64
N HIS A 106 12.78 -3.77 18.57
CA HIS A 106 14.23 -3.73 18.63
C HIS A 106 14.79 -2.29 18.63
N PHE A 107 14.16 -1.39 17.87
CA PHE A 107 14.65 -0.03 17.64
C PHE A 107 13.91 1.08 18.44
N ASP A 108 12.74 0.77 19.00
CA ASP A 108 11.90 1.64 19.86
C ASP A 108 11.50 2.98 19.22
N TYR A 109 11.10 2.96 17.95
CA TYR A 109 10.86 4.18 17.18
C TYR A 109 9.42 4.67 17.16
N PHE A 110 8.42 3.79 17.32
CA PHE A 110 7.01 4.11 17.08
C PHE A 110 6.08 3.68 18.22
N GLY A 111 6.62 3.29 19.38
CA GLY A 111 5.82 2.97 20.57
C GLY A 111 5.03 1.67 20.44
N GLY A 112 5.51 0.74 19.60
CA GLY A 112 4.96 -0.61 19.47
C GLY A 112 4.94 -1.38 20.79
N LYS A 113 5.84 -1.05 21.74
CA LYS A 113 5.79 -1.59 23.11
C LYS A 113 4.60 -1.10 23.92
N GLU A 114 4.10 0.11 23.65
CA GLU A 114 3.11 0.79 24.48
C GLU A 114 1.68 0.56 23.95
N THR A 115 1.49 0.51 22.63
CA THR A 115 0.15 0.30 22.01
C THR A 115 0.17 -0.67 20.80
N PRO A 116 0.59 -1.93 21.00
CA PRO A 116 0.77 -2.91 19.93
C PRO A 116 -0.50 -3.15 19.10
N LEU A 117 -1.66 -3.21 19.77
CA LEU A 117 -2.93 -3.51 19.13
C LEU A 117 -3.40 -2.37 18.20
N LEU A 118 -3.17 -1.12 18.61
CA LEU A 118 -3.61 0.05 17.86
C LEU A 118 -2.77 0.24 16.59
N PHE A 119 -1.47 -0.06 16.69
CA PHE A 119 -0.54 -0.04 15.57
C PHE A 119 -0.91 -1.11 14.52
N VAL A 120 -1.15 -2.35 14.97
CA VAL A 120 -1.50 -3.46 14.08
C VAL A 120 -2.87 -3.27 13.43
N ILE A 121 -3.88 -2.82 14.18
CA ILE A 121 -5.24 -2.63 13.63
C ILE A 121 -5.26 -1.47 12.65
N ASN A 122 -4.66 -0.31 12.96
CA ASN A 122 -4.64 0.81 12.02
C ASN A 122 -3.91 0.46 10.72
N GLY A 123 -2.74 -0.16 10.82
CA GLY A 123 -1.99 -0.57 9.63
C GLY A 123 -2.76 -1.57 8.77
N THR A 124 -3.48 -2.52 9.39
CA THR A 124 -4.31 -3.49 8.66
C THR A 124 -5.49 -2.82 7.97
N VAL A 125 -6.23 -1.95 8.67
CA VAL A 125 -7.40 -1.26 8.12
C VAL A 125 -6.99 -0.35 6.97
N ILE A 126 -5.93 0.45 7.14
CA ILE A 126 -5.43 1.36 6.10
C ILE A 126 -4.93 0.58 4.89
N ALA A 127 -4.22 -0.53 5.10
CA ALA A 127 -3.76 -1.41 4.04
C ALA A 127 -4.90 -2.02 3.22
N THR A 128 -5.93 -2.55 3.88
CA THR A 128 -7.10 -3.13 3.20
C THR A 128 -7.87 -2.06 2.42
N LEU A 129 -8.08 -0.87 3.02
CA LEU A 129 -8.74 0.24 2.35
C LEU A 129 -7.93 0.77 1.16
N GLY A 130 -6.61 0.89 1.32
CA GLY A 130 -5.69 1.30 0.25
C GLY A 130 -5.70 0.32 -0.93
N GLY A 131 -5.67 -0.99 -0.64
CA GLY A 131 -5.81 -2.04 -1.64
C GLY A 131 -7.15 -2.02 -2.36
N ALA A 132 -8.24 -1.80 -1.64
CA ALA A 132 -9.57 -1.64 -2.21
C ALA A 132 -9.67 -0.40 -3.11
N LEU A 133 -9.08 0.73 -2.70
CA LEU A 133 -9.02 1.97 -3.48
C LEU A 133 -8.22 1.80 -4.78
N VAL A 134 -7.03 1.21 -4.70
CA VAL A 134 -6.21 0.89 -5.89
C VAL A 134 -6.96 -0.05 -6.82
N GLY A 135 -7.57 -1.11 -6.26
CA GLY A 135 -8.37 -2.06 -7.03
C GLY A 135 -9.55 -1.37 -7.72
N TRP A 136 -10.26 -0.50 -7.00
CA TRP A 136 -11.41 0.23 -7.55
C TRP A 136 -11.00 1.19 -8.67
N LEU A 137 -9.90 1.93 -8.49
CA LEU A 137 -9.37 2.86 -9.48
C LEU A 137 -8.89 2.14 -10.75
N CYS A 138 -8.19 1.01 -10.60
CA CYS A 138 -7.63 0.28 -11.74
C CYS A 138 -8.64 -0.61 -12.49
N PHE A 139 -9.60 -1.22 -11.80
CA PHE A 139 -10.43 -2.29 -12.38
C PHE A 139 -11.90 -1.92 -12.61
N THR A 140 -12.36 -0.73 -12.20
CA THR A 140 -13.73 -0.26 -12.49
C THR A 140 -13.77 0.78 -13.61
N GLU A 141 -14.88 0.82 -14.37
CA GLU A 141 -15.07 1.82 -15.44
C GLU A 141 -15.07 3.26 -14.90
N LYS A 142 -15.66 3.48 -13.71
CA LYS A 142 -15.66 4.78 -13.04
C LYS A 142 -14.24 5.19 -12.64
N GLY A 143 -13.47 4.27 -12.04
CA GLY A 143 -12.08 4.50 -11.64
C GLY A 143 -11.17 4.84 -12.81
N LYS A 144 -11.22 4.03 -13.89
CA LYS A 144 -10.45 4.28 -15.12
C LYS A 144 -10.77 5.63 -15.76
N ARG A 145 -12.02 6.08 -15.69
CA ARG A 145 -12.43 7.40 -16.20
C ARG A 145 -11.83 8.55 -15.39
N ILE A 146 -11.66 8.39 -14.08
CA ILE A 146 -10.99 9.37 -13.21
C ILE A 146 -9.49 9.40 -13.51
N LEU A 147 -8.84 8.24 -13.60
CA LEU A 147 -7.43 8.11 -13.96
C LEU A 147 -7.09 8.73 -15.32
N ASN A 148 -7.93 8.48 -16.33
CA ASN A 148 -7.77 9.08 -17.66
C ASN A 148 -7.91 10.61 -17.63
N LYS A 149 -8.69 11.20 -16.70
CA LYS A 149 -8.73 12.66 -16.51
C LYS A 149 -7.46 13.20 -15.85
N LEU A 150 -6.76 12.39 -15.07
CA LEU A 150 -5.52 12.74 -14.37
C LEU A 150 -4.27 12.46 -15.21
N ASN A 151 -4.40 12.06 -16.49
CA ASN A 151 -3.29 11.65 -17.36
C ASN A 151 -2.38 10.57 -16.73
N MET A 152 -2.95 9.71 -15.88
CA MET A 152 -2.29 8.55 -15.28
C MET A 152 -2.75 7.26 -15.90
#